data_AF-A0A2P9E633-F1
#
_entry.id   AF-A0A2P9E633-F1
#
_cell.length_a   1.000
_cell.length_b   1.000
_cell.length_c   1.000
_cell.angle_alpha   90.00
_cell.angle_beta   90.00
_cell.angle_gamma   90.00
#
_symmetry.space_group_name_H-M   'P 1'
#
loop_
_entity.id
_entity.type
_entity.pdbx_description
1 polymer ?
#
loop_
_entity_poly.entity_id
_entity_poly.type
_entity_poly.pdbx_seq_one_letter_code
_entity_poly.pdbx_strand_id
1 'polypeptide(L)'
;MNVLTLQLLLTISTLGYSAIPAIFDSNATHMTNPVWVPHARFHVVWQVCSYIGFALIALWLIWGASFDGHLWVAAAMSAAAYGGFFVAVFTRRAYGGGTYDANGVVPWRPPILGRWCAFEGLC
;
A
#
# COMPACT_ATOMS: atom_id res chain seq x y z
N MET A 1 9.73 9.61 23.27
CA MET A 1 10.30 8.85 22.13
C MET A 1 11.40 9.71 21.52
N ASN A 2 12.59 9.18 21.24
CA ASN A 2 13.67 10.00 20.67
C ASN A 2 13.54 10.14 19.13
N VAL A 3 14.28 11.08 18.55
CA VAL A 3 14.23 11.38 17.10
C VAL A 3 14.59 10.16 16.26
N LEU A 4 15.61 9.40 16.65
CA LEU A 4 16.02 8.20 15.94
C LEU A 4 14.90 7.15 15.90
N THR A 5 14.20 6.93 17.02
CA THR A 5 13.05 6.02 17.06
C THR A 5 11.96 6.47 16.10
N LEU A 6 11.66 7.77 16.03
CA LEU A 6 10.69 8.32 15.07
C LEU A 6 11.14 8.07 13.63
N GLN A 7 12.41 8.34 13.31
CA GLN A 7 12.96 8.15 11.97
C GLN A 7 12.90 6.68 11.53
N LEU A 8 13.21 5.74 12.43
CA LEU A 8 13.13 4.31 12.13
C LEU A 8 11.69 3.86 11.90
N LEU A 9 10.74 4.27 12.77
CA LEU A 9 9.32 3.92 12.60
C LEU A 9 8.74 4.49 11.31
N LEU A 10 9.06 5.76 10.99
CA LEU A 10 8.62 6.40 9.76
C LEU A 10 9.27 5.78 8.52
N THR A 11 10.52 5.33 8.62
CA THR A 11 11.19 4.59 7.53
C THR A 11 10.49 3.26 7.28
N ILE A 12 10.19 2.50 8.33
CA ILE A 12 9.46 1.22 8.21
C ILE A 12 8.07 1.45 7.59
N SER A 13 7.32 2.44 8.09
CA SER A 13 6.03 2.84 7.53
C SER A 13 6.14 3.22 6.05
N THR A 14 7.15 4.02 5.69
CA THR A 14 7.42 4.48 4.32
C THR A 14 7.69 3.32 3.37
N LEU A 15 8.55 2.38 3.78
CA LEU A 15 8.84 1.19 3.00
C LEU A 15 7.62 0.27 2.92
N GLY A 16 6.79 0.25 3.96
CA GLY A 16 5.58 -0.55 4.00
C GLY A 16 4.56 -0.16 2.93
N TYR A 17 4.28 1.12 2.71
CA TYR A 17 3.33 1.53 1.66
C TYR A 17 3.94 1.59 0.25
N SER A 18 5.26 1.49 0.10
CA SER A 18 5.95 1.65 -1.19
C SER A 18 6.63 0.38 -1.69
N ALA A 19 7.62 -0.14 -0.96
CA ALA A 19 8.40 -1.30 -1.36
C ALA A 19 7.56 -2.59 -1.37
N ILE A 20 6.63 -2.74 -0.42
CA ILE A 20 5.74 -3.92 -0.40
C ILE A 20 4.88 -3.97 -1.67
N PRO A 21 4.04 -2.96 -2.02
CA PRO A 21 3.29 -3.00 -3.28
C PRO A 21 4.19 -3.13 -4.51
N ALA A 22 5.36 -2.49 -4.53
CA ALA A 22 6.29 -2.63 -5.65
C ALA A 22 6.72 -4.09 -5.87
N ILE A 23 7.00 -4.84 -4.80
CA ILE A 23 7.40 -6.24 -4.89
C ILE A 23 6.20 -7.14 -5.22
N PHE A 24 5.07 -6.94 -4.54
CA PHE A 24 3.91 -7.82 -4.65
C PHE A 24 3.05 -7.57 -5.90
N ASP A 25 3.11 -6.39 -6.50
CA ASP A 25 2.31 -6.05 -7.69
C ASP A 25 3.11 -6.18 -8.99
N SER A 26 4.44 -6.26 -8.94
CA SER A 26 5.31 -6.39 -10.13
C SER A 26 5.37 -7.81 -10.69
N ASN A 27 4.22 -8.40 -11.04
CA ASN A 27 4.14 -9.76 -11.55
C ASN A 27 2.89 -9.98 -12.43
N ALA A 28 2.73 -11.23 -12.90
CA ALA A 28 1.65 -11.66 -13.77
C ALA A 28 0.28 -11.78 -13.10
N THR A 29 0.18 -11.63 -11.78
CA THR A 29 -1.13 -11.56 -11.09
C THR A 29 -1.66 -10.13 -10.98
N HIS A 30 -0.82 -9.11 -11.18
CA HIS A 30 -1.17 -7.69 -11.08
C HIS A 30 -0.72 -6.89 -12.32
N MET A 31 0.47 -6.26 -12.29
CA MET A 31 0.93 -5.33 -13.33
C MET A 31 0.87 -5.90 -14.75
N THR A 32 1.19 -7.18 -14.91
CA THR A 32 1.19 -7.85 -16.22
C THR A 32 0.08 -8.89 -16.35
N ASN A 33 -0.98 -8.78 -15.55
CA ASN A 33 -2.11 -9.71 -15.60
C ASN A 33 -2.76 -9.74 -17.00
N PRO A 34 -2.82 -10.90 -17.68
CA PRO A 34 -3.34 -10.99 -19.04
C PRO A 34 -4.87 -10.88 -19.11
N VAL A 35 -5.56 -11.11 -18.00
CA VAL A 35 -7.04 -11.11 -17.90
C VAL A 35 -7.57 -9.72 -17.55
N TRP A 36 -6.79 -8.92 -16.83
CA TRP A 36 -7.20 -7.55 -16.48
C TRP A 36 -7.31 -6.66 -17.72
N VAL A 37 -8.36 -5.82 -17.72
CA VAL A 37 -8.49 -4.78 -18.74
C VAL A 37 -7.25 -3.86 -18.72
N PRO A 38 -6.76 -3.38 -19.88
CA PRO A 38 -5.52 -2.60 -19.95
C PRO A 38 -5.48 -1.40 -18.97
N HIS A 39 -6.62 -0.78 -18.71
CA HIS A 39 -6.73 0.36 -17.80
C HIS A 39 -6.46 0.00 -16.33
N ALA A 40 -6.85 -1.18 -15.87
CA ALA A 40 -6.56 -1.62 -14.49
C ALA A 40 -5.05 -1.82 -14.27
N ARG A 41 -4.36 -2.38 -15.26
CA ARG A 41 -2.89 -2.50 -15.26
C ARG A 41 -2.21 -1.13 -15.24
N PHE A 42 -2.72 -0.17 -16.01
CA PHE A 42 -2.22 1.20 -15.98
C PHE A 42 -2.33 1.80 -14.57
N HIS A 43 -3.48 1.65 -13.90
CA HIS A 43 -3.67 2.18 -12.54
C HIS A 43 -2.73 1.55 -11.51
N VAL A 44 -2.49 0.24 -11.55
CA VAL A 44 -1.56 -0.39 -10.58
C VAL A 44 -0.11 0.07 -10.80
N VAL A 45 0.35 0.17 -12.06
CA VAL A 45 1.68 0.72 -12.36
C VAL A 45 1.78 2.18 -11.93
N TRP A 46 0.76 2.99 -12.22
CA TRP A 46 0.70 4.39 -11.81
C TRP A 46 0.75 4.53 -10.28
N GLN A 47 -0.02 3.72 -9.55
CA GLN A 47 -0.02 3.70 -8.09
C GLN A 47 1.36 3.35 -7.53
N VAL A 48 1.98 2.26 -7.99
CA VAL A 48 3.29 1.81 -7.49
C VAL A 48 4.38 2.85 -7.77
N CYS A 49 4.46 3.37 -8.99
CA CYS A 49 5.43 4.42 -9.33
C CYS A 49 5.23 5.69 -8.48
N SER A 50 3.97 6.08 -8.24
CA SER A 50 3.65 7.23 -7.39
C SER A 50 4.09 7.00 -5.94
N TYR A 51 3.84 5.82 -5.38
CA TYR A 51 4.22 5.48 -4.00
C TYR A 51 5.73 5.37 -3.82
N ILE A 52 6.47 4.90 -4.83
CA ILE A 52 7.93 4.98 -4.84
C ILE A 52 8.39 6.44 -4.81
N GLY A 53 7.81 7.31 -5.65
CA GLY A 53 8.10 8.75 -5.63
C GLY A 53 7.83 9.39 -4.28
N PHE A 54 6.68 9.11 -3.66
CA PHE A 54 6.35 9.58 -2.32
C PHE A 54 7.30 9.04 -1.25
N ALA A 55 7.76 7.79 -1.39
CA ALA A 55 8.74 7.22 -0.47
C ALA A 55 10.10 7.91 -0.57
N LEU A 56 10.57 8.26 -1.77
CA LEU A 56 11.81 9.02 -1.94
C LEU A 56 11.73 10.39 -1.23
N ILE A 57 10.60 11.09 -1.39
CA ILE A 57 10.35 12.36 -0.71
C ILE A 57 10.30 12.15 0.82
N ALA A 58 9.57 11.15 1.30
CA ALA A 58 9.46 10.84 2.72
C ALA A 58 10.82 10.46 3.34
N LEU A 59 11.64 9.65 2.66
CA LEU A 59 12.97 9.28 3.13
C LEU A 59 13.90 10.50 3.20
N TRP A 60 13.83 11.41 2.23
CA TRP A 60 14.54 12.69 2.31
C TRP A 60 14.05 13.54 3.49
N LEU A 61 12.73 13.62 3.72
CA LEU A 61 12.18 14.31 4.90
C LEU A 61 12.66 13.66 6.21
N ILE A 62 12.78 12.34 6.28
CA ILE A 62 13.16 11.62 7.50
C ILE A 62 14.64 11.83 7.83
N TRP A 63 15.52 11.73 6.84
CA TRP A 63 16.97 11.62 7.06
C TRP A 63 17.78 12.83 6.58
N GLY A 64 17.28 13.59 5.61
CA GLY A 64 18.02 14.68 4.95
C GLY A 64 17.50 16.09 5.24
N ALA A 65 16.24 16.24 5.59
CA ALA A 65 15.65 17.54 5.89
C ALA A 65 16.03 18.02 7.30
N SER A 66 16.25 19.34 7.43
CA SER A 66 16.64 20.00 8.68
C SER A 66 15.67 21.10 9.14
N PHE A 67 14.56 21.30 8.44
CA PHE A 67 13.56 22.31 8.78
C PHE A 67 12.57 21.78 9.83
N ASP A 68 12.07 22.66 10.70
CA ASP A 68 11.12 22.27 11.74
C ASP A 68 9.85 21.61 11.16
N GLY A 69 9.48 20.46 11.72
CA GLY A 69 8.28 19.73 11.31
C GLY A 69 8.46 18.75 10.14
N HIS A 70 9.67 18.58 9.60
CA HIS A 70 9.95 17.61 8.53
C HIS A 70 9.42 16.19 8.82
N LEU A 71 9.56 15.70 10.06
CA LEU A 71 9.03 14.38 10.47
C LEU A 71 7.50 14.35 10.54
N TRP A 72 6.84 15.47 10.86
CA TRP A 72 5.38 15.56 10.83
C TRP A 72 4.84 15.49 9.40
N VAL A 73 5.55 16.09 8.44
CA VAL A 73 5.20 15.96 7.02
C VAL A 73 5.34 14.50 6.56
N ALA A 74 6.44 13.82 6.91
CA ALA A 74 6.62 12.40 6.62
C ALA A 74 5.54 11.51 7.27
N ALA A 75 5.15 11.83 8.51
CA ALA A 75 4.05 11.15 9.20
C ALA A 75 2.70 11.36 8.49
N ALA A 76 2.40 12.60 8.08
CA ALA A 76 1.18 12.92 7.33
C ALA A 76 1.13 12.20 5.97
N MET A 77 2.27 12.08 5.28
CA MET A 77 2.37 11.30 4.04
C MET A 77 2.07 9.81 4.27
N SER A 78 2.61 9.23 5.34
CA SER A 78 2.31 7.84 5.72
C SER A 78 0.82 7.67 6.04
N ALA A 79 0.23 8.60 6.80
CA ALA A 79 -1.19 8.60 7.12
C ALA A 79 -2.07 8.71 5.86
N ALA A 80 -1.67 9.53 4.89
CA ALA A 80 -2.37 9.67 3.62
C ALA A 80 -2.29 8.38 2.78
N ALA A 81 -1.12 7.75 2.69
CA ALA A 81 -0.92 6.52 1.92
C ALA A 81 -1.74 5.36 2.50
N TYR A 82 -1.59 5.08 3.80
CA TYR A 82 -2.36 4.02 4.46
C TYR A 82 -3.85 4.37 4.61
N GLY A 83 -4.16 5.64 4.87
CA GLY A 83 -5.53 6.13 4.89
C GLY A 83 -6.23 5.89 3.57
N GLY A 84 -5.57 6.18 2.44
CA GLY A 84 -6.08 5.88 1.10
C GLY A 84 -6.37 4.40 0.89
N PHE A 85 -5.45 3.52 1.32
CA PHE A 85 -5.67 2.07 1.29
C PHE A 85 -6.91 1.65 2.08
N PHE A 86 -7.05 2.09 3.34
CA PHE A 86 -8.19 1.72 4.17
C PHE A 86 -9.50 2.33 3.66
N VAL A 87 -9.49 3.57 3.15
CA VAL A 87 -10.65 4.17 2.49
C VAL A 87 -11.08 3.31 1.31
N ALA A 88 -10.15 2.88 0.44
CA ALA A 88 -10.46 1.99 -0.67
C ALA A 88 -11.06 0.66 -0.17
N VAL A 89 -10.44 0.01 0.82
CA VAL A 89 -10.97 -1.23 1.41
C VAL A 89 -12.38 -1.04 1.93
N PHE A 90 -12.66 -0.02 2.74
CA PHE A 90 -13.96 0.15 3.38
C PHE A 90 -15.05 0.65 2.41
N THR A 91 -14.68 1.38 1.36
CA THR A 91 -15.63 1.93 0.38
C THR A 91 -15.76 1.09 -0.88
N ARG A 92 -14.99 0.01 -1.04
CA ARG A 92 -14.95 -0.85 -2.24
C ARG A 92 -16.32 -1.19 -2.84
N ARG A 93 -17.30 -1.51 -1.99
CA ARG A 93 -18.65 -1.89 -2.41
C ARG A 93 -19.37 -0.77 -3.17
N ALA A 94 -19.07 0.49 -2.86
CA ALA A 94 -19.71 1.64 -3.50
C ALA A 94 -19.33 1.81 -4.98
N TYR A 95 -18.20 1.25 -5.40
CA TYR A 95 -17.70 1.33 -6.78
C TYR A 95 -17.47 -0.05 -7.42
N GLY A 96 -18.00 -1.13 -6.83
CA GLY A 96 -17.82 -2.49 -7.33
C GLY A 96 -16.39 -3.03 -7.24
N GLY A 97 -15.57 -2.49 -6.33
CA GLY A 97 -14.19 -2.90 -6.12
C GLY A 97 -14.04 -4.20 -5.33
N GLY A 98 -12.92 -4.89 -5.57
CA GLY A 98 -12.50 -6.10 -4.87
C GLY A 98 -11.07 -6.02 -4.34
N THR A 99 -10.78 -6.86 -3.36
CA THR A 99 -9.48 -7.12 -2.71
C THR A 99 -8.90 -8.48 -3.13
N TYR A 100 -9.68 -9.27 -3.86
CA TYR A 100 -9.24 -10.55 -4.41
C TYR A 100 -9.60 -10.62 -5.91
N ASP A 101 -8.88 -11.46 -6.64
CA ASP A 101 -9.20 -11.85 -8.00
C ASP A 101 -8.88 -13.33 -8.16
N ALA A 102 -9.84 -14.11 -8.64
CA ALA A 102 -9.68 -15.54 -8.91
C ALA A 102 -8.47 -15.84 -9.83
N ASN A 103 -8.04 -14.86 -10.63
CA ASN A 103 -6.90 -14.97 -11.55
C ASN A 103 -5.56 -14.53 -10.95
N GLY A 104 -5.46 -14.28 -9.64
CA GLY A 104 -4.18 -13.83 -9.09
C GLY A 104 -4.08 -13.69 -7.57
N VAL A 105 -5.12 -13.19 -6.92
CA VAL A 105 -5.17 -13.02 -5.47
C VAL A 105 -6.33 -13.86 -4.96
N VAL A 106 -6.02 -15.06 -4.48
CA VAL A 106 -7.05 -15.97 -3.95
C VAL A 106 -7.34 -15.69 -2.47
N PRO A 107 -8.56 -15.96 -1.99
CA PRO A 107 -8.85 -15.95 -0.56
C PRO A 107 -7.87 -16.87 0.19
N TRP A 108 -7.43 -16.45 1.37
CA TRP A 108 -6.55 -17.25 2.22
C TRP A 108 -7.34 -17.91 3.35
N ARG A 109 -6.98 -19.14 3.75
CA ARG A 109 -7.61 -19.87 4.85
C ARG A 109 -6.71 -19.86 6.09
N PRO A 110 -7.00 -19.04 7.11
CA PRO A 110 -6.20 -18.99 8.33
C PRO A 110 -6.27 -20.33 9.08
N PRO A 111 -5.14 -20.83 9.62
CA PRO A 111 -5.10 -22.09 10.36
C PRO A 111 -6.04 -22.12 11.57
N ILE A 112 -6.29 -20.95 12.17
CA ILE A 112 -7.05 -20.79 13.42
C ILE A 112 -8.56 -20.62 13.14
N LEU A 113 -8.92 -19.91 12.07
CA LEU A 113 -10.33 -19.59 11.77
C LEU A 113 -11.03 -20.68 10.94
N GLY A 114 -10.28 -21.51 10.21
CA GLY A 114 -10.82 -22.64 9.46
C GLY A 114 -11.77 -22.26 8.30
N ARG A 115 -11.95 -20.97 8.02
CA ARG A 115 -12.80 -20.44 6.93
C ARG A 115 -11.95 -19.64 5.94
N TRP A 116 -12.38 -19.59 4.68
CA TRP A 116 -11.73 -18.77 3.66
C TRP A 116 -12.00 -17.30 3.96
N CYS A 117 -10.93 -16.52 4.08
CA CYS A 117 -10.98 -15.09 4.30
C CYS A 117 -10.45 -14.37 3.06
N ALA A 118 -11.27 -13.48 2.54
CA ALA A 118 -10.84 -12.38 1.69
C ALA A 118 -11.31 -11.09 2.37
N PHE A 119 -10.62 -9.96 2.20
CA PHE A 119 -11.06 -8.67 2.78
C PHE A 119 -12.46 -8.24 2.30
N GLU A 120 -13.03 -8.95 1.32
CA GLU A 120 -14.41 -8.82 0.86
C GLU A 120 -15.47 -9.39 1.82
N GLY A 121 -15.09 -10.33 2.68
CA GLY A 121 -15.90 -10.92 3.74
C GLY A 121 -15.12 -10.96 5.06
N LEU A 122 -15.48 -10.06 5.98
CA LEU A 122 -15.39 -10.44 7.40
C LEU A 122 -16.06 -11.83 7.51
N CYS A 123 -15.30 -12.79 8.06
CA CYS A 123 -15.56 -14.23 8.21
C CYS A 123 -17.01 -14.74 8.04
#